data_AF-A0AAD4QWE4-F1
#
_entry.id   AF-A0AAD4QWE4-F1
#
_cell.length_a   1.000
_cell.length_b   1.000
_cell.length_c   1.000
_cell.angle_alpha   90.00
_cell.angle_beta   90.00
_cell.angle_gamma   90.00
#
_symmetry.space_group_name_H-M   'P 1'
#
loop_
_entity.id
_entity.type
_entity.pdbx_description
1 polymer ?
#
loop_
_entity_poly.entity_id
_entity_poly.type
_entity_poly.pdbx_seq_one_letter_code
_entity_poly.pdbx_strand_id
1 'polypeptide(L)'
;MPAQKPIVIAHRGASGERPEHTLAAYELAIEQGADFIEPDLVMTRDGQLVARHENNITDTTDVASRPEFRDRKTSKTIDGTRHSGWFSEDFTLAELKTLRAKERLPLLRRGNTKFDGQFEVPTLREVIALSQIGLGTDRPHDRHLSRNQAPELFRLDRPAAGGGVGR
;
A
#
# COMPACT_ATOMS: atom_id res chain seq x y z
N MET A 1 1.84 39.83 7.50
CA MET A 1 2.15 38.44 7.89
C MET A 1 2.68 37.73 6.65
N PRO A 2 3.81 37.01 6.69
CA PRO A 2 4.20 36.16 5.57
C PRO A 2 3.10 35.12 5.31
N ALA A 3 2.86 34.78 4.04
CA ALA A 3 1.89 33.76 3.68
C ALA A 3 2.32 32.40 4.25
N GLN A 4 1.35 31.64 4.78
CA GLN A 4 1.61 30.28 5.24
C GLN A 4 2.00 29.41 4.04
N LYS A 5 3.09 28.64 4.17
CA LYS A 5 3.51 27.68 3.14
C LYS A 5 2.36 26.70 2.87
N PRO A 6 2.01 26.45 1.59
CA PRO A 6 1.03 25.41 1.25
C PRO A 6 1.46 24.04 1.76
N ILE A 7 0.49 23.24 2.21
CA ILE A 7 0.69 21.83 2.57
C ILE A 7 0.65 21.00 1.28
N VAL A 8 1.58 20.07 1.15
CA VAL A 8 1.66 19.10 0.06
C VAL A 8 1.24 17.73 0.57
N ILE A 9 0.10 17.23 0.08
CA ILE A 9 -0.42 15.89 0.36
C ILE A 9 -0.20 15.02 -0.87
N ALA A 10 0.62 13.98 -0.73
CA ALA A 10 0.92 13.05 -1.81
C ALA A 10 -0.21 12.03 -2.00
N HIS A 11 -1.15 12.39 -2.88
CA HIS A 11 -2.30 11.58 -3.26
C HIS A 11 -1.86 10.22 -3.82
N ARG A 12 -2.11 9.17 -3.04
CA ARG A 12 -1.68 7.77 -3.29
C ARG A 12 -0.16 7.59 -3.39
N GLY A 13 0.61 8.46 -2.74
CA GLY A 13 2.05 8.59 -2.90
C GLY A 13 2.43 9.39 -4.15
N ALA A 14 3.65 9.18 -4.67
CA ALA A 14 4.10 9.75 -5.93
C ALA A 14 3.49 8.99 -7.14
N SER A 15 2.16 8.94 -7.21
CA SER A 15 1.39 8.12 -8.16
C SER A 15 1.60 8.49 -9.63
N GLY A 16 2.12 9.70 -9.90
CA GLY A 16 2.57 10.11 -11.23
C GLY A 16 3.86 9.41 -11.70
N GLU A 17 4.62 8.82 -10.77
CA GLU A 17 5.98 8.30 -11.02
C GLU A 17 6.18 6.83 -10.59
N ARG A 18 5.28 6.30 -9.76
CA ARG A 18 5.23 4.90 -9.32
C ARG A 18 3.78 4.41 -9.32
N PRO A 19 3.52 3.10 -9.46
CA PRO A 19 2.19 2.54 -9.27
C PRO A 19 1.62 2.97 -7.92
N GLU A 20 0.41 3.53 -7.97
CA GLU A 20 -0.25 4.12 -6.80
C GLU A 20 -0.43 3.14 -5.64
N HIS A 21 -0.40 3.68 -4.41
CA HIS A 21 -0.51 2.92 -3.16
C HIS A 21 0.48 1.76 -3.01
N THR A 22 1.70 1.92 -3.51
CA THR A 22 2.83 1.03 -3.18
C THR A 22 3.72 1.70 -2.14
N LEU A 23 4.47 0.92 -1.35
CA LEU A 23 5.48 1.51 -0.45
C LEU A 23 6.48 2.38 -1.22
N ALA A 24 6.89 1.94 -2.41
CA ALA A 24 7.77 2.72 -3.29
C ALA A 24 7.18 4.08 -3.72
N ALA A 25 5.86 4.16 -3.95
CA ALA A 25 5.21 5.44 -4.24
C ALA A 25 5.20 6.37 -3.02
N TYR A 26 4.97 5.81 -1.82
CA TYR A 26 5.00 6.59 -0.58
C TYR A 26 6.42 7.03 -0.20
N GLU A 27 7.42 6.15 -0.35
CA GLU A 27 8.85 6.44 -0.15
C GLU A 27 9.28 7.60 -1.03
N LEU A 28 9.01 7.52 -2.35
CA LEU A 28 9.37 8.59 -3.27
C LEU A 28 8.68 9.93 -2.91
N ALA A 29 7.41 9.90 -2.49
CA ALA A 29 6.73 11.10 -2.04
C ALA A 29 7.38 11.73 -0.79
N ILE A 30 7.81 10.90 0.16
CA ILE A 30 8.54 11.35 1.36
C ILE A 30 9.88 11.96 0.95
N GLU A 31 10.63 11.31 0.06
CA GLU A 31 11.91 11.80 -0.48
C GLU A 31 11.76 13.13 -1.22
N GLN A 32 10.66 13.32 -1.95
CA GLN A 32 10.32 14.57 -2.65
C GLN A 32 9.83 15.68 -1.70
N GLY A 33 9.68 15.39 -0.41
CA GLY A 33 9.36 16.39 0.60
C GLY A 33 7.85 16.64 0.80
N ALA A 34 6.99 15.66 0.50
CA ALA A 34 5.58 15.73 0.85
C ALA A 34 5.40 15.88 2.38
N ASP A 35 4.45 16.72 2.78
CA ASP A 35 4.10 16.89 4.20
C ASP A 35 3.29 15.69 4.70
N PHE A 36 2.44 15.11 3.84
CA PHE A 36 1.64 13.92 4.12
C PHE A 36 1.67 12.93 2.96
N ILE A 37 1.56 11.64 3.27
CA ILE A 37 1.17 10.60 2.31
C ILE A 37 -0.30 10.25 2.54
N GLU A 38 -1.04 10.01 1.46
CA GLU A 38 -2.47 9.75 1.51
C GLU A 38 -2.76 8.31 1.08
N PRO A 39 -3.27 7.46 2.01
CA PRO A 39 -3.75 6.13 1.69
C PRO A 39 -5.28 6.06 1.59
N ASP A 40 -5.75 5.37 0.55
CA ASP A 40 -7.10 4.82 0.47
C ASP A 40 -7.09 3.39 1.03
N LEU A 41 -8.12 3.00 1.78
CA LEU A 41 -8.15 1.71 2.48
C LEU A 41 -9.33 0.85 2.06
N VAL A 42 -9.03 -0.41 1.76
CA VAL A 42 -10.01 -1.48 1.58
C VAL A 42 -9.68 -2.66 2.48
N MET A 43 -10.62 -3.58 2.64
CA MET A 43 -10.47 -4.73 3.53
C MET A 43 -10.24 -6.04 2.76
N THR A 44 -9.46 -6.94 3.36
CA THR A 44 -9.33 -8.34 2.95
C THR A 44 -10.39 -9.23 3.60
N ARG A 45 -10.57 -10.45 3.12
CA ARG A 45 -11.52 -11.45 3.67
C ARG A 45 -11.26 -11.75 5.15
N ASP A 46 -10.00 -11.72 5.56
CA ASP A 46 -9.53 -11.95 6.93
C ASP A 46 -9.35 -10.65 7.74
N GLY A 47 -10.01 -9.56 7.32
CA GLY A 47 -10.20 -8.35 8.13
C GLY A 47 -9.01 -7.40 8.18
N GLN A 48 -8.02 -7.54 7.28
CA GLN A 48 -6.84 -6.68 7.23
C GLN A 48 -7.12 -5.46 6.32
N LEU A 49 -6.66 -4.28 6.75
CA LEU A 49 -6.73 -3.05 5.95
C LEU A 49 -5.50 -2.95 5.05
N VAL A 50 -5.75 -2.76 3.75
CA VAL A 50 -4.71 -2.65 2.71
C VAL A 50 -4.89 -1.37 1.90
N ALA A 51 -3.79 -0.79 1.44
CA ALA A 51 -3.82 0.46 0.70
C ALA A 51 -4.16 0.22 -0.78
N ARG A 52 -5.36 0.61 -1.18
CA ARG A 52 -5.91 0.53 -2.54
C ARG A 52 -7.09 1.49 -2.65
N HIS A 53 -7.23 2.14 -3.80
CA HIS A 53 -8.34 3.07 -4.04
C HIS A 53 -9.70 2.37 -4.28
N GLU A 54 -9.71 1.24 -5.00
CA GLU A 54 -10.89 0.39 -5.16
C GLU A 54 -10.62 -1.02 -4.64
N ASN A 55 -11.68 -1.67 -4.18
CA ASN A 55 -11.62 -3.08 -3.82
C ASN A 55 -11.54 -3.99 -5.05
N ASN A 56 -12.03 -3.56 -6.22
CA ASN A 56 -11.79 -4.28 -7.47
C ASN A 56 -10.33 -4.13 -7.93
N ILE A 57 -9.54 -5.17 -7.73
CA ILE A 57 -8.08 -5.21 -7.97
C ILE A 57 -7.69 -5.67 -9.39
N THR A 58 -8.68 -5.85 -10.28
CA THR A 58 -8.47 -6.42 -11.63
C THR A 58 -7.44 -5.67 -12.45
N ASP A 59 -7.53 -4.34 -12.49
CA ASP A 59 -6.72 -3.50 -13.39
C ASP A 59 -5.47 -2.94 -12.73
N THR A 60 -5.32 -3.16 -11.43
CA THR A 60 -4.26 -2.53 -10.61
C THR A 60 -3.37 -3.54 -9.91
N THR A 61 -3.59 -4.83 -10.17
CA THR A 61 -2.69 -5.93 -9.83
C THR A 61 -2.58 -6.92 -10.99
N ASP A 62 -1.67 -7.88 -10.88
CA ASP A 62 -1.50 -8.97 -11.83
C ASP A 62 -2.54 -10.11 -11.70
N VAL A 63 -3.56 -9.98 -10.84
CA VAL A 63 -4.54 -11.04 -10.50
C VAL A 63 -5.18 -11.72 -11.72
N ALA A 64 -5.48 -10.97 -12.79
CA ALA A 64 -6.08 -11.51 -13.99
C ALA A 64 -5.18 -12.52 -14.73
N SER A 65 -3.87 -12.50 -14.46
CA SER A 65 -2.88 -13.43 -15.02
C SER A 65 -2.53 -14.60 -14.10
N ARG A 66 -3.11 -14.68 -12.89
CA ARG A 66 -2.85 -15.72 -11.88
C ARG A 66 -3.84 -16.88 -12.02
N PRO A 67 -3.43 -18.07 -12.53
CA PRO A 67 -4.36 -19.19 -12.74
C PRO A 67 -5.06 -19.67 -11.48
N GLU A 68 -4.36 -19.67 -10.34
CA GLU A 68 -4.87 -20.08 -9.03
C GLU A 68 -6.02 -19.21 -8.51
N PHE A 69 -6.19 -18.00 -9.05
CA PHE A 69 -7.26 -17.07 -8.67
C PHE A 69 -8.34 -16.94 -9.74
N ARG A 70 -8.29 -17.70 -10.83
CA ARG A 70 -9.29 -17.60 -11.92
C ARG A 70 -10.73 -17.72 -11.40
N ASP A 71 -10.97 -18.66 -10.49
CA ASP A 71 -12.30 -18.96 -9.94
C ASP A 71 -12.77 -17.94 -8.89
N ARG A 72 -11.94 -16.94 -8.56
CA ARG A 72 -12.33 -15.80 -7.70
C ARG A 72 -12.97 -14.65 -8.47
N LYS A 73 -12.97 -14.68 -9.80
CA LYS A 73 -13.62 -13.64 -10.60
C LYS A 73 -15.13 -13.70 -10.37
N THR A 74 -15.72 -12.58 -9.99
CA THR A 74 -17.16 -12.49 -9.71
C THR A 74 -17.73 -11.15 -10.20
N SER A 75 -19.04 -10.98 -10.07
CA SER A 75 -19.71 -9.70 -10.29
C SER A 75 -20.33 -9.20 -8.99
N LYS A 76 -20.10 -7.93 -8.64
CA LYS A 76 -20.67 -7.27 -7.47
C LYS A 76 -21.33 -5.96 -7.89
N THR A 77 -22.33 -5.52 -7.13
CA THR A 77 -22.92 -4.18 -7.31
C THR A 77 -22.30 -3.25 -6.27
N ILE A 78 -21.63 -2.20 -6.74
CA ILE A 78 -20.98 -1.17 -5.92
C ILE A 78 -21.62 0.15 -6.33
N ASP A 79 -22.19 0.88 -5.36
CA ASP A 79 -22.88 2.15 -5.58
C ASP A 79 -23.92 2.11 -6.72
N GLY A 80 -24.68 1.01 -6.79
CA GLY A 80 -25.72 0.79 -7.81
C GLY A 80 -25.19 0.39 -9.18
N THR A 81 -23.88 0.31 -9.37
CA THR A 81 -23.23 -0.09 -10.63
C THR A 81 -22.71 -1.52 -10.54
N ARG A 82 -22.92 -2.32 -11.58
CA ARG A 82 -22.40 -3.69 -11.63
C ARG A 82 -20.95 -3.68 -12.11
N HIS A 83 -20.05 -4.20 -11.26
CA HIS A 83 -18.63 -4.39 -11.56
C HIS A 83 -18.33 -5.88 -11.67
N SER A 84 -17.49 -6.26 -12.62
CA SER A 84 -16.99 -7.64 -12.79
C SER A 84 -15.48 -7.64 -12.63
N GLY A 85 -14.95 -8.57 -11.86
CA GLY A 85 -13.52 -8.58 -11.52
C GLY A 85 -13.18 -9.43 -10.32
N TRP A 86 -12.01 -9.15 -9.75
CA TRP A 86 -11.51 -9.72 -8.50
C TRP A 86 -11.55 -8.65 -7.43
N PHE A 87 -12.12 -8.96 -6.27
CA PHE A 87 -12.33 -7.97 -5.21
C PHE A 87 -11.51 -8.34 -3.98
N SER A 88 -10.82 -7.37 -3.36
CA SER A 88 -9.91 -7.60 -2.24
C SER A 88 -10.56 -8.33 -1.07
N GLU A 89 -11.85 -8.11 -0.81
CA GLU A 89 -12.58 -8.78 0.25
C GLU A 89 -12.84 -10.29 -0.01
N ASP A 90 -12.50 -10.79 -1.20
CA ASP A 90 -12.56 -12.23 -1.54
C ASP A 90 -11.21 -12.94 -1.31
N PHE A 91 -10.15 -12.21 -0.92
CA PHE A 91 -8.79 -12.71 -0.70
C PHE A 91 -8.38 -12.55 0.76
N THR A 92 -7.62 -13.51 1.30
CA THR A 92 -6.86 -13.30 2.54
C THR A 92 -5.69 -12.34 2.30
N LEU A 93 -5.14 -11.75 3.35
CA LEU A 93 -3.93 -10.94 3.23
C LEU A 93 -2.77 -11.75 2.65
N ALA A 94 -2.62 -13.02 3.07
CA ALA A 94 -1.56 -13.90 2.57
C ALA A 94 -1.67 -14.12 1.06
N GLU A 95 -2.87 -14.39 0.53
CA GLU A 95 -3.10 -14.50 -0.91
C GLU A 95 -2.83 -13.16 -1.61
N LEU A 96 -3.34 -12.04 -1.07
CA LEU A 96 -3.17 -10.72 -1.68
C LEU A 96 -1.70 -10.29 -1.77
N LYS A 97 -0.87 -10.64 -0.78
CA LYS A 97 0.57 -10.39 -0.77
C LYS A 97 1.35 -11.13 -1.86
N THR A 98 0.78 -12.18 -2.44
CA THR A 98 1.38 -12.86 -3.61
C THR A 98 1.22 -12.08 -4.92
N LEU A 99 0.26 -11.16 -4.98
CA LEU A 99 -0.02 -10.34 -6.16
C LEU A 99 0.99 -9.20 -6.29
N ARG A 100 1.09 -8.65 -7.49
CA ARG A 100 1.95 -7.51 -7.79
C ARG A 100 1.15 -6.36 -8.36
N ALA A 101 1.39 -5.16 -7.83
CA ALA A 101 0.76 -3.93 -8.25
C ALA A 101 1.14 -3.59 -9.71
N LYS A 102 0.21 -2.93 -10.39
CA LYS A 102 0.36 -2.42 -11.75
C LYS A 102 -0.12 -0.98 -11.85
N GLU A 103 0.41 -0.25 -12.82
CA GLU A 103 -0.02 1.10 -13.15
C GLU A 103 -1.51 1.11 -13.58
N ARG A 104 -2.30 1.97 -12.92
CA ARG A 104 -3.75 2.11 -13.15
C ARG A 104 -4.08 2.77 -14.48
N LEU A 105 -3.26 3.72 -14.92
CA LEU A 105 -3.49 4.56 -16.09
C LEU A 105 -2.36 4.38 -17.12
N PRO A 106 -2.13 3.17 -17.66
CA PRO A 106 -0.94 2.86 -18.46
C PRO A 106 -0.83 3.69 -19.74
N LEU A 107 -1.95 4.18 -20.27
CA LEU A 107 -1.96 5.05 -21.45
C LEU A 107 -1.51 6.49 -21.16
N LEU A 108 -1.78 6.99 -19.94
CA LEU A 108 -1.45 8.35 -19.50
C LEU A 108 -0.11 8.40 -18.77
N ARG A 109 0.17 7.43 -17.90
CA ARG A 109 1.39 7.30 -17.10
C ARG A 109 2.28 6.19 -17.65
N ARG A 110 2.57 6.23 -18.96
CA ARG A 110 3.39 5.20 -19.64
C ARG A 110 4.74 4.94 -18.98
N GLY A 111 5.35 5.98 -18.41
CA GLY A 111 6.62 5.86 -17.68
C GLY A 111 6.53 4.99 -16.42
N ASN A 112 5.33 4.81 -15.86
CA ASN A 112 5.12 4.01 -14.66
C ASN A 112 5.00 2.52 -14.95
N THR A 113 4.60 2.12 -16.18
CA THR A 113 4.41 0.69 -16.51
C THR A 113 5.71 -0.11 -16.43
N LYS A 114 6.87 0.55 -16.46
CA LYS A 114 8.17 -0.10 -16.19
C LYS A 114 8.26 -0.70 -14.78
N PHE A 115 7.40 -0.28 -13.86
CA PHE A 115 7.31 -0.77 -12.48
C PHE A 115 6.21 -1.81 -12.27
N ASP A 116 5.44 -2.15 -13.31
CA ASP A 116 4.45 -3.22 -13.22
C ASP A 116 5.10 -4.52 -12.75
N GLY A 117 4.44 -5.21 -11.82
CA GLY A 117 4.94 -6.50 -11.34
C GLY A 117 6.00 -6.42 -10.24
N GLN A 118 6.47 -5.22 -9.86
CA GLN A 118 7.60 -5.08 -8.93
C GLN A 118 7.19 -5.02 -7.46
N PHE A 119 6.04 -4.42 -7.16
CA PHE A 119 5.66 -4.06 -5.78
C PHE A 119 4.44 -4.83 -5.29
N GLU A 120 4.40 -5.08 -3.99
CA GLU A 120 3.25 -5.70 -3.31
C GLU A 120 2.18 -4.67 -2.97
N VAL A 121 0.97 -5.16 -2.64
CA VAL A 121 -0.06 -4.35 -1.99
C VAL A 121 0.30 -4.18 -0.51
N PRO A 122 0.49 -2.96 0.00
CA PRO A 122 0.84 -2.74 1.40
C PRO A 122 -0.41 -2.74 2.30
N THR A 123 -0.21 -3.16 3.54
CA THR A 123 -1.15 -3.01 4.64
C THR A 123 -1.09 -1.58 5.21
N LEU A 124 -2.15 -1.14 5.89
CA LEU A 124 -2.11 0.12 6.64
C LEU A 124 -0.95 0.13 7.65
N ARG A 125 -0.65 -1.02 8.28
CA ARG A 125 0.44 -1.13 9.26
C ARG A 125 1.80 -0.85 8.63
N GLU A 126 2.07 -1.37 7.44
CA GLU A 126 3.31 -1.09 6.70
C GLU A 126 3.40 0.38 6.28
N VAL A 127 2.29 0.99 5.85
CA VAL A 127 2.25 2.43 5.51
C VAL A 127 2.54 3.32 6.73
N ILE A 128 1.97 3.00 7.89
CA ILE A 128 2.25 3.70 9.15
C ILE A 128 3.71 3.50 9.58
N ALA A 129 4.23 2.27 9.47
CA ALA A 129 5.63 2.00 9.80
C ALA A 129 6.58 2.81 8.92
N LEU A 130 6.29 2.91 7.61
CA LEU A 130 7.06 3.73 6.68
C LEU A 130 7.03 5.21 7.04
N SER A 131 5.85 5.75 7.38
CA SER A 131 5.72 7.18 7.72
C SER A 131 6.50 7.56 8.98
N GLN A 132 6.68 6.63 9.91
CA GLN A 132 7.48 6.83 11.12
C GLN A 132 8.99 6.82 10.85
N ILE A 133 9.47 6.06 9.86
CA ILE A 133 10.89 6.05 9.45
C ILE A 133 11.28 7.41 8.86
N GLY A 134 10.38 8.03 8.10
CA GLY A 134 10.56 9.37 7.51
C GLY A 134 10.62 10.53 8.52
N LEU A 135 10.40 10.28 9.82
CA LEU A 135 10.51 11.25 10.91
C LEU A 135 11.91 11.28 11.55
N GLY A 136 12.84 10.45 11.07
CA GLY A 136 14.23 10.38 11.55
C GLY A 136 15.18 11.42 10.95
N THR A 137 14.74 12.20 9.96
CA THR A 137 15.51 13.30 9.37
C THR A 137 14.95 14.62 9.87
N ASP A 138 15.79 15.54 10.36
CA ASP A 138 15.41 16.85 10.90
C ASP A 138 14.61 17.68 9.86
N ARG A 139 13.30 17.44 9.76
CA ARG A 139 12.38 18.24 8.94
C ARG A 139 11.83 19.38 9.79
N PRO A 140 11.87 20.63 9.30
CA PRO A 140 11.55 21.82 10.11
C PRO A 140 10.10 21.91 10.59
N HIS A 141 9.20 21.03 10.12
CA HIS A 141 7.78 21.03 10.45
C HIS A 141 7.39 20.03 11.58
N ASP A 142 8.30 19.17 12.05
CA ASP A 142 8.01 18.13 13.07
C ASP A 142 7.91 18.65 14.53
N ARG A 143 7.70 19.95 14.75
CA ARG A 143 7.70 20.55 16.09
C ARG A 143 6.48 20.20 16.97
N HIS A 144 5.58 19.32 16.54
CA HIS A 144 4.36 18.99 17.29
C HIS A 144 4.17 17.52 17.66
N LEU A 145 5.10 16.64 17.35
CA LEU A 145 5.11 15.27 17.89
C LEU A 145 6.38 15.09 18.71
N SER A 146 6.21 15.06 20.03
CA SER A 146 7.29 14.84 21.00
C SER A 146 8.06 13.57 20.64
N ARG A 147 9.38 13.73 20.44
CA ARG A 147 10.37 12.65 20.40
C ARG A 147 10.22 11.81 21.66
N ASN A 148 9.63 10.62 21.55
CA ASN A 148 10.01 9.43 22.31
C ASN A 148 9.17 8.23 21.86
N GLN A 149 9.85 7.08 21.72
CA GLN A 149 9.35 5.74 21.42
C GLN A 149 9.29 5.35 19.93
N ALA A 150 10.43 4.88 19.40
CA ALA A 150 10.41 3.88 18.34
C ALA A 150 9.88 2.55 18.93
N PRO A 151 8.80 1.94 18.40
CA PRO A 151 8.32 0.69 18.96
C PRO A 151 9.03 -0.50 18.32
N GLU A 152 9.19 -1.58 19.10
CA GLU A 152 9.67 -2.90 18.70
C GLU A 152 8.70 -3.61 17.70
N LEU A 153 8.37 -2.98 16.58
CA LEU A 153 7.36 -3.46 15.64
C LEU A 153 7.85 -4.55 14.68
N PHE A 154 9.14 -4.90 14.71
CA PHE A 154 9.80 -5.78 13.73
C PHE A 154 10.09 -7.21 14.22
N ARG A 155 9.59 -7.65 15.40
CA ARG A 155 9.99 -8.96 15.98
C ARG A 155 8.96 -10.08 16.00
N LEU A 156 7.73 -9.91 15.51
CA LEU A 156 6.67 -10.92 15.75
C LEU A 156 6.39 -11.95 14.65
N ASP A 157 7.07 -11.91 13.50
CA ASP A 157 6.82 -12.89 12.41
C ASP A 157 7.96 -13.89 12.14
N ARG A 158 8.86 -14.11 13.11
CA ARG A 158 9.74 -15.31 13.02
C ARG A 158 8.97 -16.52 13.52
N PRO A 159 8.85 -17.61 12.74
CA PRO A 159 8.33 -18.87 13.28
C PRO A 159 9.22 -19.28 14.45
N ALA A 160 8.59 -19.71 15.55
CA ALA A 160 9.30 -20.20 16.73
C ALA A 160 10.29 -21.28 16.30
N ALA A 161 11.59 -21.04 16.50
CA ALA A 161 12.60 -22.06 16.32
C ALA A 161 12.28 -23.18 17.32
N GLY A 162 11.87 -24.34 16.80
CA GLY A 162 11.58 -25.53 17.58
C GLY A 162 12.78 -25.88 18.46
N GLY A 163 12.58 -25.81 19.78
CA GLY A 163 13.53 -26.32 20.76
C GLY A 163 13.66 -27.82 20.62
N GLY A 164 14.88 -28.27 20.33
CA GLY A 164 15.22 -29.68 20.39
C GLY A 164 15.06 -30.20 21.82
N VAL A 165 14.34 -31.31 21.97
CA VAL A 165 14.37 -32.12 23.19
C VAL A 165 15.31 -33.28 22.92
N GLY A 166 16.50 -33.20 23.52
CA GLY A 166 17.33 -34.38 23.74
C GLY A 166 16.82 -35.13 24.96
N ARG A 167 16.60 -36.44 24.78
CA ARG A 167 17.14 -37.55 25.59
C ARG A 167 16.85 -38.86 24.90
#